data_AF-A0A2N1D3U4-F1
#
_entry.id   AF-A0A2N1D3U4-F1
#
_cell.length_a   1.000
_cell.length_b   1.000
_cell.length_c   1.000
_cell.angle_alpha   90.00
_cell.angle_beta   90.00
_cell.angle_gamma   90.00
#
_symmetry.space_group_name_H-M   'P 1'
#
loop_
_entity.id
_entity.type
_entity.pdbx_description
1 polymer ?
#
loop_
_entity_poly.entity_id
_entity_poly.type
_entity_poly.pdbx_seq_one_letter_code
_entity_poly.pdbx_strand_id
1 'polypeptide(L)'
;MFEVGGSPIWRGRVKTTVIGPSKEQWDDAILVYYPSRQAFINMIKTQDYNDIRFLRDAGLLDSRLIETHPTFLPKTLIKVICLIQRIKGKFKTRQLSETFKNMEGIN
;
A
#
# COMPACT_ATOMS: atom_id res chain seq x y z
N MET A 1 17.64 9.70 -12.92
CA MET A 1 16.24 9.62 -12.41
C MET A 1 15.42 10.84 -12.83
N PHE A 2 15.81 12.06 -12.42
CA PHE A 2 15.06 13.28 -12.76
C PHE A 2 15.03 13.59 -14.26
N GLU A 3 16.12 13.27 -14.97
CA GLU A 3 16.24 13.51 -16.43
C GLU A 3 15.20 12.76 -17.28
N VAL A 4 14.72 11.61 -16.80
CA VAL A 4 13.66 10.84 -17.48
C VAL A 4 12.25 11.19 -16.98
N GLY A 5 12.12 12.25 -16.17
CA GLY A 5 10.87 12.66 -15.52
C GLY A 5 10.48 11.80 -14.31
N GLY A 6 11.39 10.98 -13.77
CA GLY A 6 11.15 10.19 -12.58
C GLY A 6 11.08 11.07 -11.32
N SER A 7 10.08 10.83 -10.47
CA SER A 7 9.86 11.62 -9.24
C SER A 7 9.48 10.74 -8.05
N PRO A 8 10.18 10.81 -6.91
CA PRO A 8 9.75 10.15 -5.68
C PRO A 8 8.56 10.91 -5.09
N ILE A 9 7.38 10.30 -5.09
CA ILE A 9 6.14 10.95 -4.64
C ILE A 9 5.78 10.61 -3.19
N TRP A 10 6.36 9.55 -2.64
CA TRP A 10 6.19 9.17 -1.24
C TRP A 10 7.36 8.31 -0.76
N ARG A 11 7.75 8.48 0.51
CA ARG A 11 8.68 7.61 1.23
C ARG A 11 8.20 7.47 2.67
N GLY A 12 8.35 6.29 3.24
CA GLY A 12 8.05 6.04 4.65
C GLY A 12 8.95 4.97 5.23
N ARG A 13 9.43 5.22 6.46
CA ARG A 13 10.12 4.20 7.26
C ARG A 13 9.10 3.16 7.70
N VAL A 14 9.37 1.90 7.42
CA VAL A 14 8.47 0.81 7.77
C VAL A 14 8.58 0.53 9.27
N LYS A 15 7.43 0.40 9.94
CA LYS A 15 7.37 0.09 11.38
C LYS A 15 7.17 -1.39 11.66
N THR A 16 6.28 -2.03 10.91
CA THR A 16 5.96 -3.45 11.06
C THR A 16 5.18 -3.95 9.86
N THR A 17 5.35 -5.23 9.52
CA THR A 17 4.54 -5.95 8.54
C THR A 17 3.32 -6.53 9.25
N VAL A 18 2.14 -5.94 9.05
CA VAL A 18 0.90 -6.38 9.72
C VAL A 18 0.34 -7.68 9.12
N ILE A 19 0.43 -7.82 7.80
CA ILE A 19 -0.02 -8.99 7.05
C ILE A 19 1.06 -9.31 6.03
N GLY A 20 1.68 -10.49 6.15
CA GLY A 20 2.76 -10.94 5.28
C GLY A 20 3.53 -12.12 5.89
N PRO A 21 4.49 -12.69 5.17
CA PRO A 21 5.36 -13.72 5.73
C PRO A 21 6.11 -13.19 6.97
N SER A 22 6.17 -13.97 8.04
CA SER A 22 6.80 -13.57 9.31
C SER A 22 8.29 -13.24 9.21
N LYS A 23 8.94 -13.66 8.12
CA LYS A 23 10.36 -13.41 7.86
C LYS A 23 10.62 -12.11 7.10
N GLU A 24 9.59 -11.49 6.51
CA GLU A 24 9.77 -10.24 5.76
C GLU A 24 9.75 -9.04 6.69
N GLN A 25 10.93 -8.45 6.88
CA GLN A 25 11.11 -7.18 7.56
C GLN A 25 11.71 -6.18 6.58
N TRP A 26 11.12 -4.99 6.54
CA TRP A 26 11.51 -3.91 5.66
C TRP A 26 11.88 -2.70 6.51
N ASP A 27 12.91 -1.96 6.10
CA ASP A 27 13.33 -0.72 6.76
C ASP A 27 12.62 0.51 6.17
N ASP A 28 12.46 0.52 4.84
CA ASP A 28 11.97 1.66 4.08
C ASP A 28 11.07 1.21 2.93
N ALA A 29 10.08 2.05 2.61
CA ALA A 29 9.26 1.93 1.42
C ALA A 29 9.26 3.27 0.68
N ILE A 30 9.37 3.20 -0.65
CA ILE A 30 9.39 4.36 -1.53
C ILE A 30 8.47 4.12 -2.73
N LEU A 31 7.70 5.14 -3.09
CA LEU A 31 6.90 5.17 -4.30
C LEU A 31 7.47 6.20 -5.26
N VAL A 32 7.84 5.72 -6.44
CA VAL A 32 8.43 6.55 -7.48
C VAL A 32 7.49 6.55 -8.69
N TYR A 33 7.11 7.75 -9.12
CA TYR A 33 6.41 7.97 -10.36
C TYR A 33 7.39 8.03 -11.53
N TYR A 34 7.03 7.39 -12.64
CA TYR A 34 7.67 7.58 -13.94
C TYR A 34 6.60 7.92 -14.98
N PRO A 35 6.88 8.81 -15.96
CA PRO A 35 5.93 9.16 -17.01
C PRO A 35 5.54 7.98 -17.90
N SER A 36 6.46 7.01 -18.06
CA SER A 36 6.22 5.77 -18.78
C SER A 36 7.13 4.66 -18.26
N ARG A 37 6.80 3.39 -18.56
CA ARG A 37 7.71 2.26 -18.30
C ARG A 37 9.06 2.45 -19.01
N GLN A 38 9.04 3.00 -20.22
CA GLN A 38 10.27 3.27 -20.99
C GLN A 38 11.17 4.29 -20.28
N ALA A 39 10.60 5.28 -19.58
CA ALA A 39 11.39 6.22 -18.79
C ALA A 39 12.17 5.51 -17.66
N PHE A 40 11.56 4.55 -16.97
CA PHE A 40 12.25 3.72 -15.98
C PHE A 40 13.37 2.89 -16.63
N ILE A 41 13.11 2.26 -17.78
CA ILE A 41 14.12 1.47 -18.52
C ILE A 41 15.28 2.36 -18.98
N ASN A 42 15.00 3.57 -19.44
CA ASN A 42 16.04 4.52 -19.84
C ASN A 42 16.88 4.94 -18.63
N MET A 43 16.25 5.14 -17.47
CA MET A 43 16.96 5.47 -16.23
C MET A 43 17.94 4.37 -15.81
N ILE A 44 17.55 3.10 -15.84
CA ILE A 44 18.46 2.00 -15.44
C ILE A 44 19.58 1.76 -16.47
N LYS A 45 19.45 2.29 -17.68
CA LYS A 45 20.45 2.18 -18.75
C LYS A 45 21.47 3.32 -18.74
N THR A 46 21.26 4.39 -17.97
CA THR A 46 22.22 5.50 -17.92
C THR A 46 23.51 5.07 -17.25
N GLN A 47 24.63 5.66 -17.69
CA GLN A 47 25.95 5.38 -17.11
C GLN A 47 25.98 5.74 -15.62
N ASP A 48 25.43 6.90 -15.25
CA ASP A 48 25.32 7.33 -13.86
C ASP A 48 24.62 6.31 -12.96
N TYR A 49 23.59 5.61 -13.47
CA TYR A 49 22.91 4.57 -12.70
C TYR A 49 23.79 3.32 -12.56
N ASN A 50 24.47 2.91 -13.62
CA ASN A 50 25.40 1.77 -13.57
C ASN A 50 26.55 2.03 -12.59
N ASP A 51 27.09 3.25 -12.57
CA ASP A 51 28.21 3.62 -11.72
C ASP A 51 27.85 3.54 -10.24
N ILE A 52 26.60 3.79 -9.85
CA ILE A 52 26.15 3.72 -8.45
C ILE A 52 25.37 2.45 -8.11
N ARG A 53 25.08 1.59 -9.10
CA ARG A 53 24.26 0.39 -8.92
C ARG A 53 24.82 -0.52 -7.81
N PHE A 54 26.13 -0.62 -7.71
CA PHE A 54 26.78 -1.43 -6.68
C PHE A 54 26.46 -0.96 -5.25
N LEU A 55 26.21 0.35 -5.03
CA LEU A 55 25.82 0.87 -3.72
C LEU A 55 24.44 0.36 -3.31
N ARG A 56 23.53 0.20 -4.28
CA ARG A 56 22.21 -0.41 -4.03
C ARG A 56 22.36 -1.87 -3.63
N ASP A 57 23.15 -2.63 -4.38
CA ASP A 57 23.32 -4.06 -4.13
C ASP A 57 24.11 -4.33 -2.84
N ALA A 58 25.04 -3.44 -2.46
CA ALA A 58 25.77 -3.52 -1.20
C ALA A 58 24.96 -3.01 0.02
N GLY A 59 24.07 -2.05 -0.20
CA GLY A 59 23.29 -1.40 0.87
C GLY A 59 21.97 -2.08 1.22
N LEU A 60 21.50 -3.01 0.39
CA LEU A 60 20.20 -3.67 0.57
C LEU A 60 20.38 -5.17 0.81
N LEU A 61 19.99 -5.63 2.01
CA LEU A 61 19.90 -7.06 2.32
C LEU A 61 18.79 -7.75 1.53
N ASP A 62 17.65 -7.05 1.34
CA ASP A 62 16.56 -7.50 0.50
C ASP A 62 15.86 -6.30 -0.15
N SER A 63 15.23 -6.49 -1.31
CA SER A 63 14.38 -5.49 -1.94
C SER A 63 13.26 -6.10 -2.78
N ARG A 64 12.14 -5.38 -2.89
CA ARG A 64 11.06 -5.68 -3.84
C ARG A 64 10.81 -4.47 -4.71
N LEU A 65 10.71 -4.70 -6.01
CA LEU A 65 10.35 -3.68 -6.98
C LEU A 65 9.05 -4.11 -7.66
N ILE A 66 7.98 -3.36 -7.42
CA ILE A 66 6.64 -3.68 -7.91
C ILE A 66 6.21 -2.56 -8.83
N GLU A 67 5.89 -2.89 -10.07
CA GLU A 67 5.28 -1.95 -11.00
C GLU A 67 3.77 -1.86 -10.72
N THR A 68 3.27 -0.62 -10.63
CA THR A 68 1.84 -0.35 -10.41
C THR A 68 1.34 0.65 -11.43
N HIS A 69 0.08 0.52 -11.84
CA HIS A 69 -0.63 1.56 -12.57
C HIS A 69 -1.48 2.40 -11.62
N PRO A 70 -1.47 3.74 -11.75
CA PRO A 70 -2.28 4.59 -10.89
C PRO A 70 -3.77 4.37 -11.21
N THR A 71 -4.49 3.76 -10.28
CA THR A 71 -5.95 3.65 -10.35
C THR A 71 -6.56 4.75 -9.50
N PHE A 72 -7.37 5.61 -10.10
CA PHE A 72 -8.12 6.61 -9.36
C PHE A 72 -9.26 5.92 -8.60
N LEU A 73 -9.16 5.87 -7.26
CA LEU A 73 -10.29 5.52 -6.41
C LEU A 73 -10.99 6.81 -5.98
N PRO A 74 -12.22 7.09 -6.46
CA PRO A 74 -12.93 8.29 -6.06
C PRO A 74 -13.17 8.28 -4.55
N LYS A 75 -12.82 9.37 -3.86
CA LYS A 75 -13.06 9.50 -2.42
C LYS A 75 -14.54 9.30 -2.05
N THR A 76 -15.44 9.66 -2.97
CA THR A 76 -16.89 9.44 -2.86
C THR A 76 -17.23 7.94 -2.79
N LEU A 77 -16.62 7.12 -3.64
CA LEU A 77 -16.80 5.67 -3.66
C LEU A 77 -16.34 5.04 -2.34
N ILE A 78 -15.16 5.44 -1.83
CA ILE A 78 -14.65 4.95 -0.54
C ILE A 78 -15.61 5.33 0.60
N LYS A 79 -16.10 6.58 0.63
CA LYS A 79 -17.06 7.04 1.65
C LYS A 79 -18.37 6.25 1.60
N VAL A 80 -18.88 5.95 0.41
CA VAL A 80 -20.09 5.13 0.24
C VAL A 80 -19.87 3.70 0.75
N ILE A 81 -18.75 3.07 0.40
CA ILE A 81 -18.40 1.73 0.89
C ILE A 81 -18.31 1.72 2.43
N CYS A 82 -17.61 2.69 3.03
CA CYS A 82 -17.51 2.82 4.48
C CYS A 82 -18.88 3.05 5.13
N LEU A 83 -19.75 3.86 4.51
CA LEU A 83 -21.11 4.10 5.01
C LEU A 83 -21.95 2.82 5.01
N ILE A 84 -21.91 2.05 3.91
CA ILE A 84 -22.62 0.77 3.79
C ILE A 84 -22.12 -0.22 4.85
N GLN A 85 -20.81 -0.34 5.05
CA GLN A 85 -20.24 -1.19 6.09
C GLN A 85 -20.69 -0.75 7.50
N ARG A 86 -20.75 0.55 7.76
CA ARG A 86 -21.22 1.09 9.05
C ARG A 86 -22.70 0.81 9.30
N ILE A 87 -23.54 0.89 8.27
CA ILE A 87 -24.98 0.54 8.36
C ILE A 87 -25.14 -0.97 8.59
N LYS A 88 -24.45 -1.82 7.82
CA LYS A 88 -24.45 -3.28 8.01
C LYS A 88 -23.97 -3.68 9.40
N GLY A 89 -22.92 -3.03 9.91
CA GLY A 89 -22.42 -3.23 11.27
C GLY A 89 -23.48 -2.90 12.33
N LYS A 90 -24.14 -1.73 12.21
CA LYS A 90 -25.25 -1.35 13.11
C LYS A 90 -26.43 -2.33 13.03
N PHE A 91 -26.77 -2.82 11.85
CA PHE A 91 -27.87 -3.77 11.66
C PHE A 91 -27.57 -5.11 12.35
N LYS A 92 -26.34 -5.63 12.19
CA LYS A 92 -25.88 -6.85 12.87
C LYS A 92 -25.85 -6.70 14.39
N THR A 93 -25.38 -5.56 14.92
CA THR A 93 -25.37 -5.30 16.38
C THR A 93 -26.78 -5.18 16.96
N ARG A 94 -27.71 -4.56 16.21
CA ARG A 94 -29.10 -4.40 16.65
C ARG A 94 -29.84 -5.74 16.71
N GLN A 95 -29.69 -6.56 15.68
CA GLN A 95 -30.25 -7.91 15.64
C GLN A 95 -29.71 -8.79 16.79
N LEU A 96 -28.40 -8.71 17.07
CA LEU A 96 -27.80 -9.39 18.23
C LEU A 96 -28.42 -8.90 19.55
N SER A 97 -28.53 -7.59 19.76
CA SER A 97 -29.13 -7.04 21.00
C SER A 97 -30.60 -7.45 21.20
N GLU A 98 -31.37 -7.59 20.12
CA GLU A 98 -32.76 -8.06 20.16
C GLU A 98 -32.84 -9.56 20.45
N THR A 99 -31.93 -10.38 19.89
CA THR A 99 -31.83 -11.79 20.26
C THR A 99 -31.40 -12.02 21.72
N PHE A 100 -30.50 -11.20 22.26
CA PHE A 100 -30.10 -11.28 23.67
C PHE A 100 -31.26 -10.88 24.61
N LYS A 101 -31.99 -9.80 24.30
CA LYS A 101 -33.17 -9.39 25.08
C LYS A 101 -34.27 -10.46 25.09
N ASN A 102 -34.49 -11.14 23.98
CA ASN A 102 -35.47 -12.22 23.90
C ASN A 102 -35.03 -13.48 24.65
N MET A 103 -33.73 -13.71 24.88
CA MET A 103 -33.24 -14.81 25.71
C MET A 103 -33.35 -14.52 27.21
N GLU A 104 -33.19 -13.27 27.65
CA GLU A 104 -33.32 -12.89 29.06
C GLU A 104 -34.76 -12.77 29.55
N GLY A 105 -35.73 -12.57 28.65
CA GLY A 105 -37.17 -12.51 28.97
C GLY A 105 -37.89 -13.86 29.06
N ILE A 106 -37.15 -14.99 29.02
CA ILE A 106 -37.71 -16.36 29.08
C ILE A 106 -37.45 -17.02 30.46
N ASN A 107 -36.88 -16.30 31.43
CA ASN A 107 -36.76 -16.77 32.82
C ASN A 107 -37.85 -16.17 33.72
#